data_AF-A0A9N8LJQ5-F1
#
_entry.id   AF-A0A9N8LJQ5-F1
#
_cell.length_a   1.000
_cell.length_b   1.000
_cell.length_c   1.000
_cell.angle_alpha   90.00
_cell.angle_beta   90.00
_cell.angle_gamma   90.00
#
_symmetry.space_group_name_H-M   'P 1'
#
loop_
_entity.id
_entity.type
_entity.pdbx_description
1 polymer ?
#
loop_
_entity_poly.entity_id
_entity_poly.type
_entity_poly.pdbx_seq_one_letter_code
_entity_poly.pdbx_strand_id
1 'polypeptide(L)'
;MPGASSSSSAAPAPVHILKAHAFTAQVLDSAGKPMQFYGVVQEKNFVQAFIEATDGEQFSLKLDTADRVDLYDARLRLGGQRVSSYF
;
A
#
# COMPACT_ATOMS: atom_id res chain seq x y z
N MET A 1 11.70 20.32 -40.59
CA MET A 1 10.52 20.01 -39.75
C MET A 1 11.03 19.41 -38.44
N PRO A 2 10.83 20.04 -37.28
CA PRO A 2 11.06 19.37 -36.01
C PRO A 2 9.77 18.63 -35.61
N GLY A 3 9.83 17.30 -35.59
CA GLY A 3 8.79 16.44 -35.03
C GLY A 3 8.82 16.55 -33.51
N ALA A 4 7.70 16.95 -32.91
CA ALA A 4 7.52 16.93 -31.47
C ALA A 4 7.42 15.47 -31.02
N SER A 5 8.47 14.96 -30.37
CA SER A 5 8.36 13.74 -29.58
C SER A 5 7.51 14.03 -28.36
N SER A 6 6.21 13.72 -28.43
CA SER A 6 5.34 13.66 -27.27
C SER A 6 5.77 12.49 -26.40
N SER A 7 6.73 12.73 -25.49
CA SER A 7 6.99 11.82 -24.37
C SER A 7 5.81 11.88 -23.43
N SER A 8 4.79 11.06 -23.67
CA SER A 8 3.82 10.73 -22.63
C SER A 8 4.52 9.87 -21.60
N SER A 9 5.07 10.50 -20.56
CA SER A 9 5.44 9.82 -19.33
C SER A 9 4.16 9.23 -18.74
N ALA A 10 3.84 7.98 -19.09
CA ALA A 10 2.77 7.25 -18.44
C ALA A 10 3.15 7.15 -16.96
N ALA A 11 2.35 7.76 -16.10
CA ALA A 11 2.52 7.59 -14.66
C ALA A 11 2.52 6.08 -14.35
N PRO A 12 3.33 5.62 -13.37
CA PRO A 12 3.31 4.23 -12.96
C PRO A 12 1.86 3.81 -12.68
N ALA A 13 1.48 2.62 -13.15
CA ALA A 13 0.16 2.09 -12.88
C ALA A 13 -0.08 2.10 -11.35
N PRO A 14 -1.26 2.51 -10.89
CA PRO A 14 -1.53 2.61 -9.46
C PRO A 14 -1.38 1.24 -8.80
N VAL A 15 -0.54 1.18 -7.77
CA VAL A 15 -0.33 -0.03 -6.99
C VAL A 15 -1.34 -0.03 -5.84
N HIS A 16 -2.17 -1.06 -5.77
CA HIS A 16 -3.21 -1.19 -4.74
C HIS A 16 -2.95 -2.36 -3.77
N ILE A 17 -1.92 -3.16 -4.04
CA ILE A 17 -1.61 -4.39 -3.31
C ILE A 17 -0.14 -4.39 -2.93
N LEU A 18 0.11 -4.50 -1.63
CA LEU A 18 1.44 -4.67 -1.07
C LEU A 18 1.73 -6.17 -1.05
N LYS A 19 2.87 -6.60 -1.60
CA LYS A 19 3.26 -8.02 -1.58
C LYS A 19 4.57 -8.19 -0.83
N ALA A 20 4.56 -9.01 0.21
CA ALA A 20 5.73 -9.36 1.01
C ALA A 20 5.73 -10.86 1.28
N HIS A 21 6.71 -11.61 0.76
CA HIS A 21 6.77 -13.07 0.90
C HIS A 21 5.44 -13.76 0.52
N ALA A 22 4.81 -14.46 1.47
CA ALA A 22 3.54 -15.16 1.32
C ALA A 22 2.30 -14.29 1.59
N PHE A 23 2.49 -12.98 1.81
CA PHE A 23 1.46 -12.05 2.22
C PHE A 23 1.14 -11.05 1.14
N THR A 24 -0.15 -10.77 1.02
CA THR A 24 -0.63 -9.58 0.34
C THR A 24 -1.45 -8.72 1.29
N ALA A 25 -1.19 -7.42 1.30
CA ALA A 25 -1.94 -6.45 2.08
C ALA A 25 -2.59 -5.41 1.16
N GLN A 26 -3.80 -5.00 1.49
CA GLN A 26 -4.49 -3.87 0.87
C GLN A 26 -4.99 -2.94 1.97
N VAL A 27 -4.92 -1.63 1.70
CA VAL A 27 -5.68 -0.66 2.48
C VAL A 27 -6.98 -0.40 1.73
N LEU A 28 -8.10 -0.53 2.43
CA LEU A 28 -9.41 -0.23 1.89
C LEU A 28 -9.97 1.04 2.52
N ASP A 29 -10.64 1.85 1.72
CA ASP A 29 -11.41 3.00 2.19
C ASP A 29 -12.66 2.56 2.98
N SER A 30 -13.41 3.54 3.48
CA SER A 30 -14.68 3.30 4.20
C SER A 30 -15.76 2.58 3.36
N ALA A 31 -15.65 2.60 2.03
CA ALA A 31 -16.54 1.90 1.11
C ALA A 31 -16.02 0.49 0.75
N GLY A 32 -14.90 0.06 1.33
CA GLY A 32 -14.26 -1.22 1.06
C GLY A 32 -13.48 -1.26 -0.27
N LYS A 33 -13.21 -0.10 -0.89
CA LYS A 33 -12.45 -0.03 -2.14
C LYS A 33 -10.95 0.08 -1.87
N PRO A 34 -10.09 -0.62 -2.65
CA PRO A 34 -8.65 -0.51 -2.50
C PRO A 34 -8.14 0.91 -2.76
N MET A 35 -7.34 1.43 -1.83
CA MET A 35 -6.66 2.70 -1.99
C MET A 35 -5.45 2.58 -2.91
N GLN A 36 -5.11 3.70 -3.55
CA GLN A 36 -3.90 3.80 -4.36
C GLN A 36 -2.70 4.11 -3.46
N PHE A 37 -1.61 3.36 -3.65
CA PHE A 37 -0.33 3.69 -3.06
C PHE A 37 0.41 4.67 -3.98
N TYR A 38 0.91 5.76 -3.41
CA TYR A 38 1.73 6.73 -4.13
C TYR A 38 3.24 6.42 -4.01
N GLY A 39 3.61 5.51 -3.11
CA GLY A 39 4.98 5.03 -2.95
C GLY A 39 5.02 3.67 -2.28
N VAL A 40 5.96 2.83 -2.70
CA VAL A 40 6.23 1.52 -2.10
C VAL A 40 7.73 1.39 -1.88
N VAL A 41 8.13 1.06 -0.66
CA VAL A 41 9.51 0.75 -0.27
C VAL A 41 9.58 -0.72 0.08
N GLN A 42 10.50 -1.44 -0.54
CA GLN A 42 10.73 -2.85 -0.28
C GLN A 42 12.16 -3.06 0.20
N GLU A 43 12.30 -3.61 1.39
CA GLU A 43 13.57 -4.06 1.95
C GLU A 43 13.53 -5.59 2.16
N LYS A 44 14.66 -6.18 2.54
CA LYS A 44 14.83 -7.64 2.65
C LYS A 44 13.72 -8.32 3.45
N ASN A 45 13.26 -7.69 4.53
CA ASN A 45 12.34 -8.30 5.51
C ASN A 45 11.05 -7.49 5.74
N PHE A 46 10.87 -6.36 5.05
CA PHE A 46 9.63 -5.58 5.18
C PHE A 46 9.29 -4.84 3.90
N VAL A 47 7.99 -4.58 3.73
CA VAL A 47 7.46 -3.76 2.65
C VAL A 47 6.58 -2.68 3.28
N GLN A 48 6.69 -1.46 2.78
CA GLN A 48 5.93 -0.31 3.26
C GLN A 48 5.28 0.40 2.07
N ALA A 49 4.00 0.75 2.19
CA ALA A 49 3.33 1.64 1.26
C ALA A 49 2.91 2.92 1.94
N PHE A 50 2.70 3.95 1.11
CA PHE A 50 2.18 5.24 1.53
C PHE A 50 0.88 5.54 0.77
N ILE A 51 -0.12 6.04 1.50
CA ILE A 51 -1.42 6.46 1.02
C ILE A 51 -1.66 7.91 1.40
N GLU A 52 -2.36 8.65 0.56
CA GLU A 52 -2.92 9.94 0.96
C GLU A 52 -4.18 9.67 1.79
N ALA A 53 -4.34 10.44 2.86
CA ALA A 53 -5.45 10.30 3.80
C ALA A 53 -5.87 11.69 4.28
N THR A 54 -7.17 11.86 4.49
CA THR A 54 -7.75 13.07 5.08
C THR A 54 -8.05 12.86 6.57
N ASP A 55 -8.06 13.95 7.34
CA ASP A 55 -8.36 13.88 8.77
C ASP A 55 -9.77 13.32 9.01
N GLY A 56 -9.86 12.29 9.85
CA GLY A 56 -11.11 11.60 10.17
C GLY A 56 -11.53 10.52 9.16
N GLU A 57 -10.74 10.28 8.11
CA GLU A 57 -10.99 9.21 7.16
C GLU A 57 -10.80 7.83 7.80
N GLN A 58 -11.69 6.90 7.46
CA GLN A 58 -11.66 5.53 7.99
C GLN A 58 -11.04 4.58 6.99
N PHE A 59 -10.18 3.72 7.51
CA PHE A 59 -9.46 2.72 6.73
C PHE A 59 -9.63 1.35 7.35
N SER A 60 -9.62 0.33 6.50
CA SER A 60 -9.47 -1.05 6.94
C SER A 60 -8.30 -1.72 6.22
N LEU A 61 -7.70 -2.72 6.88
CA LEU A 61 -6.61 -3.51 6.33
C LEU A 61 -7.15 -4.87 5.93
N LYS A 62 -6.96 -5.24 4.67
CA LYS A 62 -7.17 -6.61 4.21
C LYS A 62 -5.82 -7.30 4.11
N LEU A 63 -5.66 -8.38 4.86
CA LEU A 63 -4.46 -9.22 4.86
C LEU A 63 -4.86 -10.60 4.34
N ASP A 64 -4.29 -10.98 3.21
CA ASP A 64 -4.42 -12.32 2.65
C ASP A 64 -3.07 -13.03 2.79
N THR A 65 -3.08 -14.25 3.35
CA THR A 65 -1.90 -15.08 3.50
C THR A 65 -2.08 -16.46 2.88
N ALA A 66 -1.05 -16.92 2.16
CA ALA A 66 -0.94 -18.32 1.75
C ALA A 66 -0.31 -19.21 2.84
N ASP A 67 0.34 -18.62 3.85
CA ASP A 67 1.05 -19.31 4.93
C ASP A 67 0.45 -18.95 6.30
N ARG A 68 0.00 -19.97 7.05
CA ARG A 68 -0.58 -19.82 8.38
C ARG A 68 0.40 -20.14 9.51
N VAL A 69 1.63 -20.54 9.19
CA VAL A 69 2.58 -21.10 10.15
C VAL A 69 3.44 -20.00 10.78
N ASP A 70 3.80 -18.99 10.01
CA ASP A 70 4.63 -17.88 10.49
C ASP A 70 3.80 -16.74 11.10
N LEU A 71 4.41 -15.99 12.02
CA LEU A 71 3.83 -14.81 12.68
C LEU A 71 4.16 -13.54 11.91
N TYR A 72 3.13 -12.77 11.54
CA TYR A 72 3.28 -11.54 10.76
C TYR A 72 2.66 -10.36 11.50
N ASP A 73 3.26 -9.19 11.37
CA ASP A 73 2.80 -7.96 12.02
C ASP A 73 2.47 -6.92 10.94
N ALA A 74 1.21 -6.50 10.92
CA ALA A 74 0.76 -5.41 10.06
C ALA A 74 0.59 -4.13 10.88
N ARG A 75 1.32 -3.09 10.47
CA ARG A 75 1.37 -1.80 11.18
C ARG A 75 0.83 -0.69 10.30
N LEU A 76 -0.22 -0.01 10.78
CA LEU A 76 -0.70 1.24 10.18
C LEU A 76 -0.08 2.42 10.93
N ARG A 77 0.53 3.34 10.18
CA ARG A 77 1.09 4.59 10.70
C ARG A 77 0.49 5.79 9.97
N LEU A 78 0.00 6.78 10.72
CA LEU A 78 -0.46 8.07 10.18
C LEU A 78 0.52 9.15 10.66
N GLY A 79 1.03 9.96 9.74
CA GLY A 79 2.00 11.03 10.08
C GLY A 79 3.26 10.55 10.81
N GLY A 80 3.66 9.28 10.64
CA GLY A 80 4.78 8.66 11.37
C GLY A 80 4.44 8.13 12.77
N GLN A 81 3.24 8.41 13.30
CA GLN A 81 2.76 7.82 14.56
C GLN A 81 2.05 6.49 14.32
N ARG A 82 2.25 5.54 15.24
CA ARG A 82 1.62 4.22 15.22
C ARG A 82 0.15 4.35 15.62
N VAL A 83 -0.76 3.91 14.75
CA VAL A 83 -2.21 4.03 14.97
C VAL A 83 -2.79 2.70 15.45
N SER A 84 -2.31 1.58 14.92
CA SER A 84 -2.72 0.25 15.38
C SER A 84 -1.71 -0.83 14.97
N SER A 85 -1.77 -1.98 15.63
CA SER A 85 -1.12 -3.22 15.21
C SER A 85 -2.10 -4.37 15.23
N TYR A 86 -2.06 -5.18 14.18
CA TYR A 86 -2.81 -6.42 14.09
C TYR A 86 -1.82 -7.59 14.12
N PHE A 87 -2.11 -8.58 14.97
CA PHE A 87 -1.36 -9.82 15.16
C PHE A 87 -2.05 -10.97 14.43
#